data_AF-A0A382ND91-F1
#
_entry.id   AF-A0A382ND91-F1
#
_cell.length_a   1.000
_cell.length_b   1.000
_cell.length_c   1.000
_cell.angle_alpha   90.00
_cell.angle_beta   90.00
_cell.angle_gamma   90.00
#
_symmetry.space_group_name_H-M   'P 1'
#
loop_
_entity.id
_entity.type
_entity.pdbx_description
1 polymer ?
#
loop_
_entity_poly.entity_id
_entity_poly.type
_entity_poly.pdbx_seq_one_letter_code
_entity_poly.pdbx_strand_id
1 'polypeptide(L)'
;GSGSTGSTNATGTSASFNYPRDITTDGTNLYVADYNNHTIRKIVISTGAVTTLAGSAGSSGSTNATGTSARFKYPRGITTDGTNLYVADADNHLIRKIVISTGAVTTLAGSGSSGSTDGTGTSAKFNSPRGITTDGQNLYVGDYSNNKIRKIVISTGAVTTLAGSGSSGSTDGTGTSASFYNPSGITSYGTNLYVGDYSNHKIRKIALRGTVTADVALRNIDDDFPTNPEVTVKGMLTNTGNFELKDGDLNLSGGAMLGAGSIDVTGSTLNLGNNLSKTGGSLVSTTSTLKLSDNVSISSNDELTFKDIDLNRFALSLGSATSKLKFSNQVAINNAADQINADNGTVTFSGGLTVGAGKVSANGGKISL
;
A
#
# COMPACT_ATOMS: atom_id res chain seq x y z
N GLY A 1 -7.01 -36.86 -12.89
CA GLY A 1 -5.96 -37.84 -12.52
C GLY A 1 -6.60 -39.19 -12.23
N SER A 2 -5.83 -40.26 -12.29
CA SER A 2 -6.30 -41.66 -12.16
C SER A 2 -6.66 -42.10 -10.75
N GLY A 3 -6.31 -41.31 -9.73
CA GLY A 3 -6.44 -41.71 -8.33
C GLY A 3 -5.31 -42.62 -7.82
N SER A 4 -4.40 -43.04 -8.68
CA SER A 4 -3.19 -43.79 -8.31
C SER A 4 -1.94 -42.92 -8.41
N THR A 5 -0.97 -43.16 -7.53
CA THR A 5 0.34 -42.49 -7.58
C THR A 5 1.07 -42.84 -8.86
N GLY A 6 1.60 -41.85 -9.57
CA GLY A 6 2.41 -42.05 -10.77
C GLY A 6 2.75 -40.73 -11.47
N SER A 7 3.37 -40.78 -12.64
CA SER A 7 3.78 -39.60 -13.42
C SER A 7 3.34 -39.65 -14.88
N THR A 8 2.30 -40.43 -15.20
CA THR A 8 1.85 -40.67 -16.57
C THR A 8 1.31 -39.39 -17.18
N ASN A 9 1.83 -39.03 -18.36
CA ASN A 9 1.28 -37.99 -19.22
C ASN A 9 0.15 -38.60 -20.05
N ALA A 10 -1.06 -38.07 -19.89
CA ALA A 10 -2.25 -38.51 -20.60
C ALA A 10 -3.37 -37.48 -20.39
N THR A 11 -4.56 -37.75 -20.91
CA THR A 11 -5.73 -36.87 -20.75
C THR A 11 -6.59 -37.30 -19.56
N GLY A 12 -7.04 -36.33 -18.76
CA GLY A 12 -8.08 -36.51 -17.76
C GLY A 12 -7.75 -37.54 -16.66
N THR A 13 -8.54 -38.61 -16.59
CA THR A 13 -8.40 -39.68 -15.60
C THR A 13 -7.30 -40.68 -15.94
N SER A 14 -6.77 -40.68 -17.17
CA SER A 14 -5.64 -41.55 -17.54
C SER A 14 -4.28 -40.99 -17.06
N ALA A 15 -4.20 -39.70 -16.73
CA ALA A 15 -2.98 -39.09 -16.19
C ALA A 15 -2.81 -39.40 -14.70
N SER A 16 -1.57 -39.56 -14.23
CA SER A 16 -1.27 -39.79 -12.81
C SER A 16 -0.31 -38.74 -12.26
N PHE A 17 -0.45 -38.47 -10.96
CA PHE A 17 0.34 -37.53 -10.16
C PHE A 17 0.82 -38.24 -8.89
N ASN A 18 1.78 -37.66 -8.18
CA ASN A 18 2.32 -38.23 -6.94
C ASN A 18 2.38 -37.16 -5.85
N TYR A 19 1.35 -37.15 -5.00
CA TYR A 19 1.16 -36.17 -3.93
C TYR A 19 1.24 -34.69 -4.39
N PRO A 20 0.53 -34.27 -5.44
CA PRO A 20 0.57 -32.86 -5.87
C PRO A 20 0.24 -31.92 -4.71
N ARG A 21 0.94 -30.77 -4.64
CA ARG A 21 0.88 -29.87 -3.46
C ARG A 21 0.23 -28.53 -3.72
N ASP A 22 0.43 -27.98 -4.91
CA ASP A 22 -0.08 -26.65 -5.26
C ASP A 22 -0.34 -26.54 -6.77
N ILE A 23 -1.14 -25.56 -7.15
CA ILE A 23 -1.58 -25.32 -8.52
C ILE A 23 -1.73 -23.82 -8.80
N THR A 24 -1.38 -23.40 -10.01
CA THR A 24 -1.62 -22.04 -10.51
C THR A 24 -2.13 -22.06 -11.95
N THR A 25 -2.57 -20.92 -12.49
CA THR A 25 -3.12 -20.83 -13.84
C THR A 25 -2.73 -19.55 -14.55
N ASP A 26 -2.53 -19.66 -15.87
CA ASP A 26 -2.42 -18.52 -16.80
C ASP A 26 -3.76 -18.23 -17.52
N GLY A 27 -4.86 -18.86 -17.08
CA GLY A 27 -6.19 -18.79 -17.70
C GLY A 27 -6.43 -19.80 -18.83
N THR A 28 -5.37 -20.33 -19.46
CA THR A 28 -5.46 -21.35 -20.52
C THR A 28 -5.02 -22.73 -20.03
N ASN A 29 -4.06 -22.75 -19.11
CA ASN A 29 -3.43 -23.93 -18.56
C ASN A 29 -3.43 -23.87 -17.04
N LEU A 30 -3.43 -25.05 -16.42
CA LEU A 30 -3.06 -25.22 -15.03
C LEU A 30 -1.62 -25.73 -14.95
N TYR A 31 -0.90 -25.27 -13.94
CA TYR A 31 0.46 -25.72 -13.63
C TYR A 31 0.50 -26.27 -12.21
N VAL A 32 0.95 -27.52 -12.08
CA VAL A 32 0.86 -28.28 -10.84
C VAL A 32 2.26 -28.62 -10.35
N ALA A 33 2.54 -28.34 -9.07
CA ALA A 33 3.73 -28.84 -8.39
C ALA A 33 3.50 -30.31 -7.97
N ASP A 34 4.05 -31.24 -8.74
CA ASP A 34 3.92 -32.68 -8.55
C ASP A 34 5.06 -33.19 -7.65
N TYR A 35 4.85 -32.96 -6.36
CA TYR A 35 5.84 -32.99 -5.27
C TYR A 35 6.74 -34.23 -5.25
N ASN A 36 6.16 -35.44 -5.16
CA ASN A 36 6.97 -36.66 -5.07
C ASN A 36 7.51 -37.10 -6.44
N ASN A 37 7.00 -36.56 -7.54
CA ASN A 37 7.59 -36.76 -8.86
C ASN A 37 8.70 -35.75 -9.17
N HIS A 38 8.93 -34.73 -8.34
CA HIS A 38 9.95 -33.69 -8.60
C HIS A 38 9.75 -32.98 -9.94
N THR A 39 8.49 -32.80 -10.34
CA THR A 39 8.15 -32.21 -11.65
C THR A 39 7.12 -31.11 -11.51
N ILE A 40 7.11 -30.21 -12.49
CA ILE A 40 6.02 -29.27 -12.73
C ILE A 40 5.23 -29.79 -13.93
N ARG A 41 3.95 -30.06 -13.70
CA ARG A 41 3.05 -30.62 -14.71
C ARG A 41 2.17 -29.51 -15.27
N LYS A 42 1.89 -29.56 -16.56
CA LYS A 42 0.98 -28.65 -17.27
C LYS A 42 -0.29 -29.41 -17.63
N ILE A 43 -1.44 -28.77 -17.42
CA ILE A 43 -2.74 -29.29 -17.83
C ILE A 43 -3.37 -28.25 -18.75
N VAL A 44 -3.70 -28.63 -19.98
CA VAL A 44 -4.49 -27.77 -20.87
C VAL A 44 -5.94 -27.80 -20.40
N ILE A 45 -6.50 -26.65 -20.00
CA ILE A 45 -7.82 -26.60 -19.34
C ILE A 45 -8.93 -27.12 -20.26
N SER A 46 -8.89 -26.75 -21.54
CA SER A 46 -9.94 -27.09 -22.50
C SER A 46 -9.99 -28.57 -22.88
N THR A 47 -8.89 -29.30 -22.76
CA THR A 47 -8.80 -30.71 -23.18
C THR A 47 -8.54 -31.67 -22.04
N GLY A 48 -8.04 -31.17 -20.89
CA GLY A 48 -7.58 -32.00 -19.78
C GLY A 48 -6.28 -32.76 -20.07
N ALA A 49 -5.56 -32.43 -21.16
CA ALA A 49 -4.30 -33.06 -21.50
C ALA A 49 -3.21 -32.68 -20.50
N VAL A 50 -2.56 -33.68 -19.89
CA VAL A 50 -1.49 -33.51 -18.89
C VAL A 50 -0.14 -33.84 -19.51
N THR A 51 0.81 -32.91 -19.40
CA THR A 51 2.21 -33.10 -19.80
C THR A 51 3.16 -32.66 -18.70
N THR A 52 4.41 -33.11 -18.77
CA THR A 52 5.49 -32.59 -17.92
C THR A 52 6.06 -31.34 -18.56
N LEU A 53 5.94 -30.18 -17.91
CA LEU A 53 6.55 -28.93 -18.37
C LEU A 53 8.04 -28.89 -18.04
N ALA A 54 8.40 -29.27 -16.81
CA ALA A 54 9.78 -29.28 -16.35
C ALA A 54 10.01 -30.31 -15.24
N GLY A 55 11.26 -30.78 -15.10
CA GLY A 55 11.63 -31.82 -14.13
C GLY A 55 11.55 -33.23 -14.70
N SER A 56 12.09 -34.21 -13.97
CA SER A 56 12.08 -35.62 -14.36
C SER A 56 11.64 -36.50 -13.19
N ALA A 57 10.58 -37.28 -13.42
CA ALA A 57 10.05 -38.22 -12.42
C ALA A 57 11.14 -39.17 -11.92
N GLY A 58 11.17 -39.38 -10.59
CA GLY A 58 12.17 -40.23 -9.92
C GLY A 58 13.60 -39.66 -9.89
N SER A 59 13.85 -38.48 -10.44
CA SER A 59 15.18 -37.85 -10.46
C SER A 59 15.15 -36.50 -9.76
N SER A 60 15.50 -36.50 -8.47
CA SER A 60 15.63 -35.27 -7.68
C SER A 60 16.95 -34.53 -7.94
N GLY A 61 17.00 -33.23 -7.67
CA GLY A 61 18.20 -32.40 -7.77
C GLY A 61 17.85 -30.94 -8.04
N SER A 62 18.85 -30.09 -8.31
CA SER A 62 18.67 -28.64 -8.48
C SER A 62 19.14 -28.09 -9.84
N THR A 63 19.46 -28.97 -10.80
CA THR A 63 19.98 -28.60 -12.12
C THR A 63 19.07 -27.59 -12.83
N ASN A 64 19.66 -26.48 -13.26
CA ASN A 64 19.06 -25.52 -14.18
C ASN A 64 19.21 -26.03 -15.61
N ALA A 65 18.10 -26.19 -16.32
CA ALA A 65 18.05 -26.65 -17.70
C ALA A 65 16.63 -26.44 -18.25
N THR A 66 16.39 -26.84 -19.50
CA THR A 66 15.08 -26.77 -20.14
C THR A 66 14.31 -28.08 -19.98
N GLY A 67 13.02 -27.98 -19.66
CA GLY A 67 12.08 -29.10 -19.69
C GLY A 67 12.49 -30.26 -18.77
N THR A 68 12.49 -31.48 -19.31
CA THR A 68 12.80 -32.70 -18.56
C THR A 68 14.27 -32.86 -18.21
N SER A 69 15.16 -31.97 -18.69
CA SER A 69 16.57 -31.93 -18.26
C SER A 69 16.75 -31.14 -16.95
N ALA A 70 15.78 -30.31 -16.56
CA ALA A 70 15.81 -29.61 -15.28
C ALA A 70 15.56 -30.58 -14.11
N ARG A 71 15.99 -30.22 -12.90
CA ARG A 71 15.73 -31.02 -11.69
C ARG A 71 15.16 -30.14 -10.58
N PHE A 72 14.23 -30.70 -9.83
CA PHE A 72 13.67 -30.16 -8.59
C PHE A 72 13.83 -31.19 -7.46
N LYS A 73 13.60 -30.78 -6.22
CA LYS A 73 13.54 -31.67 -5.07
C LYS A 73 12.36 -31.26 -4.19
N TYR A 74 11.29 -32.04 -4.30
CA TYR A 74 10.03 -31.85 -3.59
C TYR A 74 9.42 -30.45 -3.77
N PRO A 75 9.14 -30.01 -5.03
CA PRO A 75 8.52 -28.71 -5.27
C PRO A 75 7.16 -28.61 -4.57
N ARG A 76 6.91 -27.47 -3.91
CA ARG A 76 5.68 -27.23 -3.15
C ARG A 76 4.85 -26.11 -3.75
N GLY A 77 5.11 -24.86 -3.39
CA GLY A 77 4.32 -23.73 -3.86
C GLY A 77 4.63 -23.38 -5.31
N ILE A 78 3.61 -22.91 -6.04
CA ILE A 78 3.76 -22.42 -7.41
C ILE A 78 2.87 -21.20 -7.68
N THR A 79 3.40 -20.20 -8.37
CA THR A 79 2.65 -19.02 -8.81
C THR A 79 3.11 -18.54 -10.19
N THR A 80 2.41 -17.57 -10.78
CA THR A 80 2.72 -17.06 -12.12
C THR A 80 2.47 -15.56 -12.25
N ASP A 81 3.30 -14.91 -13.08
CA ASP A 81 3.07 -13.53 -13.58
C ASP A 81 2.43 -13.52 -14.99
N GLY A 82 1.99 -14.68 -15.49
CA GLY A 82 1.46 -14.88 -16.85
C GLY A 82 2.53 -15.19 -17.91
N THR A 83 3.80 -14.84 -17.68
CA THR A 83 4.92 -15.14 -18.58
C THR A 83 5.83 -16.25 -18.04
N ASN A 84 5.97 -16.30 -16.73
CA ASN A 84 6.86 -17.16 -15.98
C ASN A 84 6.08 -17.87 -14.87
N LEU A 85 6.56 -19.04 -14.49
CA LEU A 85 6.20 -19.70 -13.24
C LEU A 85 7.30 -19.47 -12.22
N TYR A 86 6.90 -19.33 -10.95
CA TYR A 86 7.80 -19.28 -9.82
C TYR A 86 7.47 -20.41 -8.86
N VAL A 87 8.47 -21.22 -8.54
CA VAL A 87 8.32 -22.46 -7.80
C VAL A 87 9.17 -22.42 -6.55
N ALA A 88 8.56 -22.74 -5.41
CA ALA A 88 9.29 -23.03 -4.19
C ALA A 88 9.80 -24.48 -4.23
N ASP A 89 11.09 -24.63 -4.50
CA ASP A 89 11.79 -25.91 -4.60
C ASP A 89 12.33 -26.29 -3.21
N ALA A 90 11.41 -26.81 -2.39
CA ALA A 90 11.50 -26.77 -0.93
C ALA A 90 12.79 -27.40 -0.39
N ASP A 91 13.10 -28.62 -0.81
CA ASP A 91 14.24 -29.37 -0.26
C ASP A 91 15.57 -29.07 -0.95
N ASN A 92 15.54 -28.26 -2.01
CA ASN A 92 16.73 -27.59 -2.51
C ASN A 92 16.93 -26.21 -1.87
N HIS A 93 15.95 -25.68 -1.13
CA HIS A 93 16.01 -24.35 -0.53
C HIS A 93 16.15 -23.21 -1.56
N LEU A 94 15.49 -23.39 -2.71
CA LEU A 94 15.56 -22.46 -3.85
C LEU A 94 14.17 -21.95 -4.22
N ILE A 95 14.14 -20.73 -4.77
CA ILE A 95 13.04 -20.25 -5.59
C ILE A 95 13.46 -20.32 -7.05
N ARG A 96 12.71 -21.09 -7.83
CA ARG A 96 13.02 -21.40 -9.24
C ARG A 96 12.08 -20.60 -10.15
N LYS A 97 12.60 -20.13 -11.28
CA LYS A 97 11.84 -19.47 -12.34
C LYS A 97 11.75 -20.40 -13.54
N ILE A 98 10.57 -20.52 -14.14
CA ILE A 98 10.34 -21.27 -15.37
C ILE A 98 9.75 -20.33 -16.41
N VAL A 99 10.40 -20.17 -17.55
CA VAL A 99 9.82 -19.44 -18.68
C VAL A 99 8.76 -20.34 -19.33
N ILE A 100 7.49 -19.93 -19.32
CA ILE A 100 6.36 -20.80 -19.72
C ILE A 100 6.49 -21.26 -21.18
N SER A 101 6.90 -20.36 -22.08
CA SER A 101 6.95 -20.61 -23.52
C SER A 101 8.06 -21.58 -23.94
N THR A 102 9.15 -21.66 -23.16
CA THR A 102 10.33 -22.48 -23.50
C THR A 102 10.55 -23.65 -22.55
N GLY A 103 9.98 -23.60 -21.34
CA GLY A 103 10.27 -24.55 -20.26
C GLY A 103 11.66 -24.37 -19.66
N ALA A 104 12.36 -23.27 -19.92
CA ALA A 104 13.68 -22.99 -19.36
C ALA A 104 13.60 -22.73 -17.86
N VAL A 105 14.34 -23.49 -17.05
CA VAL A 105 14.38 -23.38 -15.60
C VAL A 105 15.68 -22.74 -15.14
N THR A 106 15.57 -21.69 -14.33
CA THR A 106 16.70 -21.03 -13.66
C THR A 106 16.44 -20.86 -12.16
N THR A 107 17.51 -20.64 -11.39
CA THR A 107 17.40 -20.23 -9.99
C THR A 107 17.21 -18.72 -9.94
N LEU A 108 16.11 -18.27 -9.34
CA LEU A 108 15.89 -16.83 -9.10
C LEU A 108 16.56 -16.39 -7.81
N ALA A 109 16.42 -17.17 -6.74
CA ALA A 109 17.01 -16.88 -5.44
C ALA A 109 17.24 -18.15 -4.61
N GLY A 110 18.16 -18.07 -3.65
CA GLY A 110 18.54 -19.16 -2.76
C GLY A 110 19.91 -19.75 -3.08
N SER A 111 20.68 -20.07 -2.04
CA SER A 111 22.05 -20.61 -2.19
C SER A 111 22.10 -22.13 -2.38
N GLY A 112 20.99 -22.84 -2.23
CA GLY A 112 20.97 -24.30 -2.18
C GLY A 112 21.22 -24.89 -0.78
N SER A 113 21.48 -24.05 0.22
CA SER A 113 21.73 -24.46 1.60
C SER A 113 20.72 -23.84 2.55
N SER A 114 20.31 -24.58 3.57
CA SER A 114 19.36 -24.10 4.57
C SER A 114 19.91 -22.89 5.32
N GLY A 115 19.08 -21.86 5.50
CA GLY A 115 19.39 -20.69 6.31
C GLY A 115 18.38 -19.57 6.05
N SER A 116 18.53 -18.42 6.68
CA SER A 116 17.57 -17.31 6.60
C SER A 116 18.17 -15.98 6.14
N THR A 117 19.42 -15.99 5.67
CA THR A 117 20.16 -14.80 5.23
C THR A 117 19.43 -14.08 4.10
N ASP A 118 19.21 -12.77 4.26
CA ASP A 118 18.76 -11.87 3.20
C ASP A 118 19.90 -11.59 2.21
N GLY A 119 19.58 -11.20 0.98
CA GLY A 119 20.58 -10.98 -0.07
C GLY A 119 20.00 -11.13 -1.47
N THR A 120 20.84 -10.98 -2.49
CA THR A 120 20.41 -11.05 -3.89
C THR A 120 20.75 -12.40 -4.51
N GLY A 121 19.80 -13.00 -5.22
CA GLY A 121 20.02 -14.24 -5.97
C GLY A 121 20.51 -15.38 -5.06
N THR A 122 21.67 -15.95 -5.38
CA THR A 122 22.26 -17.09 -4.66
C THR A 122 22.93 -16.71 -3.33
N SER A 123 23.08 -15.41 -3.02
CA SER A 123 23.54 -14.97 -1.71
C SER A 123 22.47 -15.10 -0.62
N ALA A 124 21.19 -15.07 -1.00
CA ALA A 124 20.09 -15.30 -0.08
C ALA A 124 20.00 -16.78 0.32
N LYS A 125 19.48 -17.06 1.51
CA LYS A 125 19.20 -18.41 2.00
C LYS A 125 17.74 -18.55 2.40
N PHE A 126 17.19 -19.73 2.14
CA PHE A 126 15.86 -20.17 2.58
C PHE A 126 16.00 -21.48 3.34
N ASN A 127 14.94 -21.89 4.05
CA ASN A 127 14.87 -23.21 4.67
C ASN A 127 13.48 -23.82 4.45
N SER A 128 13.43 -24.76 3.51
CA SER A 128 12.19 -25.41 3.07
C SER A 128 11.10 -24.42 2.65
N PRO A 129 11.34 -23.50 1.68
CA PRO A 129 10.31 -22.56 1.25
C PRO A 129 9.07 -23.32 0.75
N ARG A 130 7.87 -22.83 1.10
CA ARG A 130 6.60 -23.49 0.77
C ARG A 130 5.69 -22.59 -0.07
N GLY A 131 4.66 -21.99 0.51
CA GLY A 131 3.73 -21.18 -0.25
C GLY A 131 4.43 -19.99 -0.88
N ILE A 132 3.99 -19.65 -2.09
CA ILE A 132 4.51 -18.52 -2.86
C ILE A 132 3.34 -17.82 -3.57
N THR A 133 3.35 -16.50 -3.56
CA THR A 133 2.38 -15.68 -4.31
C THR A 133 3.08 -14.45 -4.90
N THR A 134 2.40 -13.72 -5.78
CA THR A 134 2.95 -12.54 -6.46
C THR A 134 1.96 -11.39 -6.50
N ASP A 135 2.49 -10.16 -6.55
CA ASP A 135 1.76 -8.94 -6.92
C ASP A 135 2.11 -8.46 -8.35
N GLY A 136 2.86 -9.27 -9.11
CA GLY A 136 3.39 -8.96 -10.43
C GLY A 136 4.75 -8.26 -10.45
N GLN A 137 5.22 -7.71 -9.32
CA GLN A 137 6.55 -7.08 -9.21
C GLN A 137 7.43 -7.81 -8.20
N ASN A 138 6.81 -8.43 -7.20
CA ASN A 138 7.43 -9.11 -6.09
C ASN A 138 6.84 -10.52 -5.95
N LEU A 139 7.64 -11.40 -5.36
CA LEU A 139 7.18 -12.67 -4.82
C LEU A 139 7.16 -12.59 -3.30
N TYR A 140 6.18 -13.23 -2.71
CA TYR A 140 6.05 -13.39 -1.26
C TYR A 140 6.07 -14.88 -0.95
N VAL A 141 7.00 -15.28 -0.09
CA VAL A 141 7.32 -16.68 0.18
C VAL A 141 7.17 -16.98 1.65
N GLY A 142 6.43 -18.04 1.98
CA GLY A 142 6.48 -18.68 3.30
C GLY A 142 7.78 -19.47 3.44
N ASP A 143 8.74 -18.94 4.18
CA ASP A 143 10.01 -19.59 4.49
C ASP A 143 9.82 -20.48 5.73
N TYR A 144 9.20 -21.62 5.48
CA TYR A 144 8.48 -22.44 6.45
C TYR A 144 9.31 -22.84 7.65
N SER A 145 10.52 -23.35 7.46
CA SER A 145 11.33 -23.83 8.59
C SER A 145 12.05 -22.68 9.30
N ASN A 146 12.12 -21.50 8.68
CA ASN A 146 12.67 -20.30 9.29
C ASN A 146 11.62 -19.42 9.99
N ASN A 147 10.34 -19.80 10.00
CA ASN A 147 9.26 -19.02 10.62
C ASN A 147 9.17 -17.56 10.10
N LYS A 148 9.44 -17.36 8.81
CA LYS A 148 9.50 -16.04 8.17
C LYS A 148 8.63 -15.96 6.93
N ILE A 149 8.16 -14.75 6.63
CA ILE A 149 7.66 -14.37 5.31
C ILE A 149 8.73 -13.54 4.62
N ARG A 150 9.12 -13.96 3.43
CA ARG A 150 10.20 -13.35 2.65
C ARG A 150 9.61 -12.65 1.42
N LYS A 151 10.18 -11.50 1.05
CA LYS A 151 9.85 -10.76 -0.16
C LYS A 151 11.01 -10.86 -1.14
N ILE A 152 10.72 -11.12 -2.41
CA ILE A 152 11.69 -11.18 -3.49
C ILE A 152 11.29 -10.16 -4.56
N VAL A 153 12.19 -9.25 -4.93
CA VAL A 153 11.97 -8.36 -6.09
C VAL A 153 12.26 -9.16 -7.36
N ILE A 154 11.27 -9.34 -8.23
CA ILE A 154 11.37 -10.26 -9.38
C ILE A 154 12.48 -9.84 -10.36
N SER A 155 12.62 -8.54 -10.61
CA SER A 155 13.56 -8.01 -11.61
C SER A 155 15.03 -8.11 -11.19
N THR A 156 15.31 -8.10 -9.88
CA THR A 156 16.68 -8.08 -9.35
C THR A 156 17.05 -9.36 -8.61
N GLY A 157 16.07 -10.15 -8.16
CA GLY A 157 16.30 -11.29 -7.28
C GLY A 157 16.65 -10.89 -5.83
N ALA A 158 16.46 -9.63 -5.45
CA ALA A 158 16.75 -9.16 -4.08
C ALA A 158 15.74 -9.75 -3.09
N VAL A 159 16.23 -10.46 -2.07
CA VAL A 159 15.44 -11.10 -1.02
C VAL A 159 15.58 -10.32 0.29
N THR A 160 14.44 -10.02 0.92
CA THR A 160 14.35 -9.39 2.24
C THR A 160 13.36 -10.14 3.13
N THR A 161 13.56 -10.07 4.45
CA THR A 161 12.55 -10.52 5.42
C THR A 161 11.43 -9.50 5.51
N LEU A 162 10.22 -9.87 5.10
CA LEU A 162 9.03 -9.02 5.19
C LEU A 162 8.43 -9.05 6.61
N ALA A 163 8.32 -10.24 7.20
CA ALA A 163 7.78 -10.44 8.54
C ALA A 163 8.31 -11.72 9.20
N GLY A 164 8.27 -11.77 10.52
CA GLY A 164 8.66 -12.93 11.32
C GLY A 164 10.05 -12.80 11.95
N SER A 165 10.13 -12.98 13.27
CA SER A 165 11.35 -12.92 14.06
C SER A 165 12.35 -14.01 13.68
N GLY A 166 11.87 -15.18 13.25
CA GLY A 166 12.68 -16.38 13.00
C GLY A 166 12.44 -17.47 14.05
N SER A 167 11.96 -17.09 15.22
CA SER A 167 11.54 -18.01 16.27
C SER A 167 10.09 -18.44 16.07
N SER A 168 9.79 -19.70 16.39
CA SER A 168 8.40 -20.19 16.41
C SER A 168 7.59 -19.42 17.45
N GLY A 169 6.44 -18.88 17.06
CA GLY A 169 5.53 -18.17 17.95
C GLY A 169 4.31 -17.66 17.20
N SER A 170 3.38 -16.98 17.87
CA SER A 170 2.14 -16.48 17.26
C SER A 170 1.87 -14.99 17.50
N THR A 171 2.90 -14.24 17.89
CA THR A 171 2.81 -12.81 18.24
C THR A 171 2.50 -11.97 17.00
N ASP A 172 1.50 -11.10 17.10
CA ASP A 172 1.24 -10.05 16.10
C ASP A 172 2.22 -8.89 16.27
N GLY A 173 2.59 -8.24 15.16
CA GLY A 173 3.52 -7.12 15.17
C GLY A 173 3.93 -6.69 13.75
N THR A 174 4.67 -5.60 13.65
CA THR A 174 5.21 -5.12 12.38
C THR A 174 6.54 -5.82 12.08
N GLY A 175 6.70 -6.31 10.84
CA GLY A 175 7.96 -6.88 10.36
C GLY A 175 8.47 -8.02 11.25
N THR A 176 9.71 -7.90 11.73
CA THR A 176 10.39 -8.90 12.56
C THR A 176 9.91 -8.94 14.02
N SER A 177 9.06 -7.99 14.46
CA SER A 177 8.41 -8.05 15.77
C SER A 177 7.28 -9.09 15.82
N ALA A 178 6.71 -9.47 14.67
CA ALA A 178 5.78 -10.60 14.59
C ALA A 178 6.52 -11.93 14.71
N SER A 179 5.82 -12.97 15.19
CA SER A 179 6.27 -14.35 15.10
C SER A 179 5.23 -15.24 14.42
N PHE A 180 5.75 -16.24 13.69
CA PHE A 180 4.99 -17.27 13.01
C PHE A 180 5.48 -18.63 13.49
N TYR A 181 4.71 -19.68 13.25
CA TYR A 181 5.17 -21.04 13.39
C TYR A 181 4.83 -21.83 12.14
N ASN A 182 5.88 -22.09 11.35
CA ASN A 182 5.78 -22.86 10.12
C ASN A 182 4.81 -22.25 9.07
N PRO A 183 4.99 -20.97 8.66
CA PRO A 183 4.11 -20.35 7.67
C PRO A 183 4.15 -21.13 6.35
N SER A 184 2.98 -21.52 5.85
CA SER A 184 2.84 -22.44 4.72
C SER A 184 2.17 -21.77 3.52
N GLY A 185 0.84 -21.88 3.38
CA GLY A 185 0.07 -21.25 2.32
C GLY A 185 0.10 -19.72 2.44
N ILE A 186 0.17 -19.04 1.30
CA ILE A 186 0.18 -17.59 1.22
C ILE A 186 -0.57 -17.13 -0.03
N THR A 187 -1.40 -16.11 0.09
CA THR A 187 -2.08 -15.48 -1.05
C THR A 187 -2.15 -13.98 -0.88
N SER A 188 -2.25 -13.24 -1.98
CA SER A 188 -2.40 -11.79 -2.00
C SER A 188 -3.83 -11.39 -2.38
N TYR A 189 -4.34 -10.33 -1.75
CA TYR A 189 -5.58 -9.67 -2.18
C TYR A 189 -5.53 -8.18 -1.83
N GLY A 190 -5.65 -7.34 -2.87
CA GLY A 190 -5.47 -5.90 -2.75
C GLY A 190 -4.10 -5.56 -2.18
N THR A 191 -4.08 -4.80 -1.09
CA THR A 191 -2.86 -4.38 -0.38
C THR A 191 -2.42 -5.33 0.73
N ASN A 192 -2.92 -6.57 0.76
CA ASN A 192 -2.71 -7.50 1.86
C ASN A 192 -2.23 -8.87 1.40
N LEU A 193 -1.47 -9.53 2.26
CA LEU A 193 -1.21 -10.96 2.22
C LEU A 193 -2.03 -11.67 3.29
N TYR A 194 -2.44 -12.89 2.99
CA TYR A 194 -3.06 -13.82 3.92
C TYR A 194 -2.19 -15.06 4.00
N VAL A 195 -1.76 -15.40 5.21
CA VAL A 195 -0.76 -16.42 5.49
C VAL A 195 -1.38 -17.49 6.37
N GLY A 196 -1.29 -18.74 5.94
CA GLY A 196 -1.53 -19.90 6.79
C GLY A 196 -0.36 -20.10 7.74
N ASP A 197 -0.54 -19.64 8.98
CA ASP A 197 0.39 -19.82 10.10
C ASP A 197 0.17 -21.24 10.67
N TYR A 198 0.68 -22.22 9.92
CA TYR A 198 0.21 -23.60 9.91
C TYR A 198 0.20 -24.25 11.28
N SER A 199 1.34 -24.21 11.99
CA SER A 199 1.48 -24.88 13.28
C SER A 199 0.82 -24.10 14.43
N ASN A 200 0.41 -22.85 14.19
CA ASN A 200 -0.38 -22.07 15.13
C ASN A 200 -1.89 -22.16 14.87
N HIS A 201 -2.33 -22.87 13.82
CA HIS A 201 -3.73 -22.98 13.43
C HIS A 201 -4.41 -21.63 13.14
N LYS A 202 -3.66 -20.65 12.60
CA LYS A 202 -4.18 -19.31 12.29
C LYS A 202 -4.07 -18.98 10.80
N ILE A 203 -5.00 -18.17 10.32
CA ILE A 203 -4.82 -17.36 9.12
C ILE A 203 -4.46 -15.95 9.57
N ARG A 204 -3.30 -15.44 9.14
CA ARG A 204 -2.75 -14.14 9.54
C ARG A 204 -2.79 -13.20 8.34
N LYS A 205 -3.18 -11.95 8.58
CA LYS A 205 -3.17 -10.90 7.56
C LYS A 205 -1.92 -10.03 7.73
N ILE A 206 -1.21 -9.76 6.63
CA ILE A 206 -0.09 -8.83 6.59
C ILE A 206 -0.47 -7.70 5.63
N ALA A 207 -0.47 -6.46 6.11
CA ALA A 207 -0.63 -5.29 5.24
C ALA A 207 0.70 -5.00 4.53
N LEU A 208 0.70 -4.95 3.19
CA LEU A 208 1.89 -4.68 2.37
C LEU A 208 2.24 -3.19 2.29
N ARG A 209 1.28 -2.33 2.63
CA ARG A 209 1.44 -0.89 2.75
C ARG A 209 0.94 -0.53 4.13
N GLY A 210 1.83 -0.05 5.00
CA GLY A 210 1.40 0.57 6.24
C GLY A 210 0.64 1.84 5.91
N THR A 211 -0.49 2.08 6.56
CA THR A 211 -0.90 3.46 6.80
C THR A 211 0.20 4.05 7.67
N VAL A 212 0.96 5.01 7.14
CA VAL A 212 1.90 5.76 7.96
C VAL A 212 1.08 6.74 8.79
N THR A 213 0.62 6.29 9.96
CA THR A 213 0.32 7.20 11.07
C THR A 213 1.63 7.41 11.82
N ALA A 214 2.55 8.13 11.19
CA ALA A 214 3.63 8.78 11.91
C ALA A 214 3.22 10.25 12.06
N ASP A 215 3.55 10.87 13.18
CA ASP A 215 3.63 12.32 13.24
C ASP A 215 4.64 12.72 12.17
N VAL A 216 4.15 13.20 11.02
CA VAL A 216 5.00 13.73 9.96
C VAL A 216 5.50 15.07 10.47
N ALA A 217 6.56 15.03 11.29
CA ALA A 217 7.31 16.21 11.67
C ALA A 217 8.18 16.61 10.48
N LEU A 218 7.66 17.47 9.61
CA LEU A 218 8.48 18.16 8.61
C LEU A 218 9.35 19.17 9.37
N ARG A 219 10.60 18.80 9.67
CA ARG A 219 11.60 19.71 10.23
C ARG A 219 12.64 19.99 9.15
N ASN A 220 12.78 21.25 8.74
CA ASN A 220 13.74 21.76 7.75
C ASN A 220 13.91 20.89 6.50
N ILE A 221 13.05 21.09 5.51
CA ILE A 221 13.27 20.60 4.14
C ILE A 221 14.24 21.59 3.45
N ASP A 222 15.52 21.50 3.82
CA ASP A 222 16.67 22.17 3.20
C ASP A 222 16.74 23.70 3.36
N ASP A 223 17.94 24.22 3.61
CA ASP A 223 18.23 25.67 3.78
C ASP A 223 18.23 26.43 2.42
N ASP A 224 17.78 25.76 1.35
CA ASP A 224 17.89 26.18 -0.05
C ASP A 224 16.54 26.48 -0.76
N PHE A 225 15.41 26.54 -0.04
CA PHE A 225 14.07 26.86 -0.61
C PHE A 225 13.58 28.27 -0.18
N PRO A 226 12.57 28.89 -0.86
CA PRO A 226 12.22 30.31 -0.67
C PRO A 226 11.90 30.62 0.79
N THR A 227 11.96 31.91 1.15
CA THR A 227 11.95 32.44 2.53
C THR A 227 10.79 32.00 3.45
N ASN A 228 9.84 31.16 2.99
CA ASN A 228 8.70 30.64 3.72
C ASN A 228 8.56 29.11 3.49
N PRO A 229 8.58 28.25 4.53
CA PRO A 229 8.32 26.81 4.43
C PRO A 229 6.97 26.49 3.78
N GLU A 230 6.89 25.49 2.90
CA GLU A 230 5.65 25.15 2.19
C GLU A 230 5.27 23.66 2.37
N VAL A 231 4.00 23.39 2.68
CA VAL A 231 3.41 22.05 2.71
C VAL A 231 2.21 21.99 1.74
N THR A 232 2.27 21.14 0.72
CA THR A 232 1.20 20.99 -0.28
C THR A 232 0.49 19.64 -0.18
N VAL A 233 -0.84 19.67 -0.05
CA VAL A 233 -1.74 18.51 -0.12
C VAL A 233 -2.63 18.63 -1.36
N LYS A 234 -2.44 17.69 -2.30
CA LYS A 234 -3.21 17.65 -3.56
C LYS A 234 -4.61 17.02 -3.42
N GLY A 235 -4.76 16.09 -2.48
CA GLY A 235 -6.05 15.49 -2.14
C GLY A 235 -6.79 16.23 -1.04
N MET A 236 -7.93 15.67 -0.60
CA MET A 236 -8.63 16.15 0.58
C MET A 236 -7.82 15.82 1.84
N LEU A 237 -7.51 16.83 2.66
CA LEU A 237 -6.86 16.62 3.94
C LEU A 237 -7.85 16.11 4.99
N THR A 238 -7.54 14.97 5.61
CA THR A 238 -8.18 14.52 6.85
C THR A 238 -7.11 14.40 7.94
N ASN A 239 -7.41 14.87 9.15
CA ASN A 239 -6.50 14.77 10.28
C ASN A 239 -7.19 14.11 11.49
N THR A 240 -6.46 13.26 12.19
CA THR A 240 -6.87 12.67 13.48
C THR A 240 -5.79 12.81 14.56
N GLY A 241 -4.60 13.30 14.21
CA GLY A 241 -3.46 13.52 15.10
C GLY A 241 -3.16 15.01 15.29
N ASN A 242 -1.91 15.34 15.61
CA ASN A 242 -1.46 16.73 15.74
C ASN A 242 -0.60 17.11 14.53
N PHE A 243 -1.04 18.14 13.80
CA PHE A 243 -0.28 18.75 12.72
C PHE A 243 0.07 20.17 13.11
N GLU A 244 1.34 20.54 13.04
CA GLU A 244 1.83 21.87 13.37
C GLU A 244 2.68 22.41 12.21
N LEU A 245 2.29 23.56 11.68
CA LEU A 245 3.07 24.37 10.75
C LEU A 245 3.13 25.79 11.29
N LYS A 246 4.33 26.28 11.54
CA LYS A 246 4.57 27.65 11.99
C LYS A 246 5.26 28.44 10.90
N ASP A 247 4.83 29.68 10.73
CA ASP A 247 5.47 30.66 9.85
C ASP A 247 5.76 30.12 8.44
N GLY A 248 4.78 29.43 7.83
CA GLY A 248 4.89 28.82 6.50
C GLY A 248 3.60 28.90 5.69
N ASP A 249 3.48 28.13 4.61
CA ASP A 249 2.28 28.02 3.78
C ASP A 249 1.76 26.57 3.77
N LEU A 250 0.50 26.37 4.16
CA LEU A 250 -0.22 25.10 4.03
C LEU A 250 -1.20 25.17 2.86
N ASN A 251 -0.84 24.55 1.73
CA ASN A 251 -1.62 24.53 0.50
C ASN A 251 -2.52 23.30 0.40
N LEU A 252 -3.84 23.48 0.54
CA LEU A 252 -4.85 22.43 0.52
C LEU A 252 -5.72 22.51 -0.73
N SER A 253 -5.16 22.13 -1.88
CA SER A 253 -5.88 22.20 -3.16
C SER A 253 -7.10 21.26 -3.24
N GLY A 254 -7.12 20.15 -2.49
CA GLY A 254 -8.29 19.28 -2.37
C GLY A 254 -9.20 19.60 -1.17
N GLY A 255 -8.93 20.68 -0.43
CA GLY A 255 -9.70 21.09 0.76
C GLY A 255 -9.39 20.24 1.99
N ALA A 256 -10.26 20.31 2.99
CA ALA A 256 -10.09 19.60 4.26
C ALA A 256 -11.40 19.15 4.89
N MET A 257 -11.38 17.97 5.51
CA MET A 257 -12.47 17.42 6.32
C MET A 257 -11.92 17.00 7.70
N LEU A 258 -12.23 17.80 8.72
CA LEU A 258 -11.68 17.70 10.06
C LEU A 258 -12.75 17.18 11.03
N GLY A 259 -12.64 15.91 11.41
CA GLY A 259 -13.52 15.27 12.39
C GLY A 259 -12.91 15.09 13.78
N ALA A 260 -11.57 15.12 13.89
CA ALA A 260 -10.81 14.94 15.11
C ALA A 260 -9.40 15.57 14.96
N GLY A 261 -8.54 15.42 15.98
CA GLY A 261 -7.16 15.92 15.94
C GLY A 261 -7.02 17.44 16.09
N SER A 262 -5.79 17.93 15.94
CA SER A 262 -5.45 19.35 15.98
C SER A 262 -4.61 19.74 14.77
N ILE A 263 -4.98 20.82 14.11
CA ILE A 263 -4.16 21.50 13.11
C ILE A 263 -3.79 22.86 13.67
N ASP A 264 -2.51 23.15 13.80
CA ASP A 264 -2.00 24.44 14.23
C ASP A 264 -1.19 25.06 13.09
N VAL A 265 -1.69 26.18 12.58
CA VAL A 265 -1.10 26.94 11.47
C VAL A 265 -0.66 28.34 11.93
N THR A 266 -0.39 28.54 13.23
CA THR A 266 0.00 29.84 13.80
C THR A 266 1.13 30.50 13.00
N GLY A 267 0.93 31.77 12.63
CA GLY A 267 1.90 32.55 11.84
C GLY A 267 1.96 32.19 10.35
N SER A 268 1.25 31.13 9.93
CA SER A 268 1.28 30.61 8.56
C SER A 268 0.15 31.16 7.68
N THR A 269 0.24 30.94 6.37
CA THR A 269 -0.89 31.04 5.44
C THR A 269 -1.55 29.67 5.29
N LEU A 270 -2.86 29.60 5.53
CA LEU A 270 -3.68 28.45 5.13
C LEU A 270 -4.31 28.76 3.77
N ASN A 271 -3.86 28.10 2.71
CA ASN A 271 -4.37 28.30 1.36
C ASN A 271 -5.36 27.18 0.97
N LEU A 272 -6.61 27.53 0.68
CA LEU A 272 -7.67 26.59 0.32
C LEU A 272 -7.98 26.66 -1.17
N GLY A 273 -7.88 25.51 -1.86
CA GLY A 273 -8.37 25.33 -3.24
C GLY A 273 -9.67 24.52 -3.32
N ASN A 274 -10.24 24.13 -2.18
CA ASN A 274 -11.54 23.47 -2.09
C ASN A 274 -12.11 23.65 -0.67
N ASN A 275 -13.31 23.13 -0.44
CA ASN A 275 -14.08 23.30 0.79
C ASN A 275 -13.34 22.83 2.05
N LEU A 276 -13.56 23.54 3.16
CA LEU A 276 -13.13 23.15 4.50
C LEU A 276 -14.37 22.80 5.32
N SER A 277 -14.45 21.57 5.82
CA SER A 277 -15.50 21.11 6.74
C SER A 277 -14.89 20.68 8.07
N LYS A 278 -15.16 21.42 9.14
CA LYS A 278 -14.72 21.10 10.50
C LYS A 278 -15.92 20.71 11.37
N THR A 279 -16.10 19.42 11.58
CA THR A 279 -17.17 18.89 12.45
C THR A 279 -16.66 18.51 13.84
N GLY A 280 -15.35 18.43 14.04
CA GLY A 280 -14.68 18.15 15.32
C GLY A 280 -13.22 18.60 15.32
N GLY A 281 -12.44 18.20 16.34
CA GLY A 281 -11.02 18.56 16.47
C GLY A 281 -10.75 20.06 16.75
N SER A 282 -9.54 20.54 16.50
CA SER A 282 -9.13 21.94 16.64
C SER A 282 -8.42 22.45 15.38
N LEU A 283 -8.65 23.72 15.05
CA LEU A 283 -7.87 24.48 14.06
C LEU A 283 -7.39 25.77 14.72
N VAL A 284 -6.09 25.83 15.04
CA VAL A 284 -5.45 26.99 15.65
C VAL A 284 -4.90 27.87 14.52
N SER A 285 -5.59 28.96 14.22
CA SER A 285 -5.30 29.84 13.08
C SER A 285 -5.35 31.34 13.40
N THR A 286 -5.37 31.70 14.68
CA THR A 286 -5.68 33.07 15.15
C THR A 286 -4.70 34.13 14.66
N THR A 287 -3.45 33.76 14.41
CA THR A 287 -2.40 34.65 13.86
C THR A 287 -2.13 34.42 12.38
N SER A 288 -2.90 33.54 11.75
CA SER A 288 -2.69 33.04 10.39
C SER A 288 -3.48 33.82 9.34
N THR A 289 -3.02 33.76 8.10
CA THR A 289 -3.75 34.29 6.94
C THR A 289 -4.57 33.18 6.29
N LEU A 290 -5.85 33.40 6.02
CA LEU A 290 -6.62 32.53 5.14
C LEU A 290 -6.46 33.00 3.70
N LYS A 291 -5.98 32.14 2.79
CA LYS A 291 -5.87 32.45 1.36
C LYS A 291 -6.75 31.52 0.53
N LEU A 292 -7.28 32.02 -0.58
CA LEU A 292 -8.03 31.21 -1.53
C LEU A 292 -7.26 30.97 -2.83
N SER A 293 -7.45 29.79 -3.41
CA SER A 293 -6.99 29.42 -4.76
C SER A 293 -8.12 28.87 -5.65
N ASP A 294 -9.34 28.78 -5.12
CA ASP A 294 -10.59 28.52 -5.83
C ASP A 294 -11.75 29.13 -5.03
N ASN A 295 -12.97 29.06 -5.54
CA ASN A 295 -14.17 29.34 -4.76
C ASN A 295 -14.34 28.27 -3.68
N VAL A 296 -14.46 28.70 -2.43
CA VAL A 296 -14.41 27.81 -1.26
C VAL A 296 -15.62 28.03 -0.36
N SER A 297 -16.24 26.94 0.07
CA SER A 297 -17.21 26.91 1.15
C SER A 297 -16.56 26.40 2.44
N ILE A 298 -16.71 27.16 3.52
CA ILE A 298 -16.25 26.76 4.87
C ILE A 298 -17.46 26.41 5.74
N SER A 299 -17.44 25.20 6.30
CA SER A 299 -18.40 24.74 7.30
C SER A 299 -17.68 24.41 8.60
N SER A 300 -18.14 24.94 9.73
CA SER A 300 -17.57 24.65 11.04
C SER A 300 -18.63 24.61 12.14
N ASN A 301 -18.44 23.72 13.11
CA ASN A 301 -19.24 23.72 14.35
C ASN A 301 -18.73 24.73 15.38
N ASP A 302 -17.48 25.18 15.25
CA ASP A 302 -16.83 26.17 16.12
C ASP A 302 -16.51 27.45 15.35
N GLU A 303 -16.30 28.56 16.06
CA GLU A 303 -15.77 29.78 15.45
C GLU A 303 -14.32 29.57 15.00
N LEU A 304 -14.08 29.78 13.70
CA LEU A 304 -12.73 29.84 13.15
C LEU A 304 -12.28 31.29 13.14
N THR A 305 -11.10 31.56 13.69
CA THR A 305 -10.51 32.91 13.69
C THR A 305 -9.24 32.92 12.88
N PHE A 306 -9.13 33.88 11.97
CA PHE A 306 -7.92 34.20 11.23
C PHE A 306 -7.53 35.65 11.51
N LYS A 307 -6.25 35.96 11.32
CA LYS A 307 -5.75 37.32 11.41
C LYS A 307 -6.20 38.11 10.19
N ASP A 308 -5.84 37.61 9.00
CA ASP A 308 -6.04 38.24 7.70
C ASP A 308 -6.74 37.28 6.73
N ILE A 309 -7.31 37.82 5.64
CA ILE A 309 -7.80 37.05 4.50
C ILE A 309 -7.28 37.62 3.17
N ASP A 310 -6.80 36.73 2.30
CA ASP A 310 -6.50 36.98 0.89
C ASP A 310 -7.49 36.18 0.02
N LEU A 311 -8.51 36.86 -0.49
CA LEU A 311 -9.52 36.24 -1.36
C LEU A 311 -8.97 35.88 -2.74
N ASN A 312 -7.87 36.52 -3.17
CA ASN A 312 -7.18 36.20 -4.41
C ASN A 312 -8.12 36.07 -5.63
N ARG A 313 -9.15 36.95 -5.74
CA ARG A 313 -10.16 36.96 -6.82
C ARG A 313 -11.13 35.77 -6.80
N PHE A 314 -11.34 35.17 -5.64
CA PHE A 314 -12.29 34.08 -5.43
C PHE A 314 -13.39 34.45 -4.43
N ALA A 315 -14.43 33.62 -4.43
CA ALA A 315 -15.53 33.71 -3.50
C ALA A 315 -15.33 32.78 -2.29
N LEU A 316 -15.56 33.33 -1.11
CA LEU A 316 -15.72 32.60 0.13
C LEU A 316 -17.20 32.52 0.50
N SER A 317 -17.72 31.31 0.76
CA SER A 317 -19.05 31.11 1.32
C SER A 317 -19.01 30.35 2.65
N LEU A 318 -20.04 30.50 3.50
CA LEU A 318 -20.23 29.65 4.67
C LEU A 318 -21.26 28.56 4.40
N GLY A 319 -20.88 27.29 4.60
CA GLY A 319 -21.69 26.14 4.18
C GLY A 319 -22.75 25.68 5.17
N SER A 320 -22.83 26.27 6.37
CA SER A 320 -23.87 25.95 7.36
C SER A 320 -24.26 27.14 8.22
N ALA A 321 -25.47 27.09 8.80
CA ALA A 321 -25.96 28.12 9.71
C ALA A 321 -25.18 28.20 11.04
N THR A 322 -24.49 27.13 11.42
CA THR A 322 -23.65 27.07 12.63
C THR A 322 -22.25 27.64 12.41
N SER A 323 -21.86 27.84 11.15
CA SER A 323 -20.52 28.29 10.79
C SER A 323 -20.30 29.73 11.22
N LYS A 324 -19.21 29.96 11.96
CA LYS A 324 -18.75 31.28 12.36
C LYS A 324 -17.31 31.47 11.91
N LEU A 325 -17.04 32.56 11.22
CA LEU A 325 -15.72 32.91 10.74
C LEU A 325 -15.39 34.34 11.14
N LYS A 326 -14.21 34.55 11.72
CA LYS A 326 -13.79 35.84 12.25
C LYS A 326 -12.44 36.25 11.68
N PHE A 327 -12.35 37.51 11.27
CA PHE A 327 -11.09 38.16 10.89
C PHE A 327 -10.75 39.24 11.91
N SER A 328 -9.53 39.21 12.41
CA SER A 328 -9.10 40.09 13.51
C SER A 328 -8.55 41.43 13.02
N ASN A 329 -7.94 41.45 11.83
CA ASN A 329 -7.48 42.67 11.19
C ASN A 329 -8.53 43.28 10.27
N GLN A 330 -8.25 44.49 9.79
CA GLN A 330 -9.07 45.16 8.79
C GLN A 330 -9.07 44.35 7.48
N VAL A 331 -10.26 44.05 6.96
CA VAL A 331 -10.43 43.36 5.68
C VAL A 331 -10.83 44.38 4.61
N ALA A 332 -10.16 44.33 3.46
CA ALA A 332 -10.47 45.17 2.31
C ALA A 332 -10.87 44.31 1.11
N ILE A 333 -12.06 44.58 0.53
CA ILE A 333 -12.60 43.83 -0.61
C ILE A 333 -12.67 44.77 -1.81
N ASN A 334 -11.53 44.90 -2.49
CA ASN A 334 -11.30 45.94 -3.49
C ASN A 334 -11.31 45.43 -4.93
N ASN A 335 -11.26 44.11 -5.17
CA ASN A 335 -11.37 43.54 -6.50
C ASN A 335 -12.82 43.12 -6.79
N ALA A 336 -13.31 43.34 -8.03
CA ALA A 336 -14.67 42.97 -8.42
C ALA A 336 -14.95 41.45 -8.36
N ALA A 337 -13.90 40.62 -8.42
CA ALA A 337 -14.02 39.18 -8.30
C ALA A 337 -14.00 38.69 -6.84
N ASP A 338 -13.54 39.51 -5.89
CA ASP A 338 -13.47 39.15 -4.47
C ASP A 338 -14.88 39.14 -3.86
N GLN A 339 -15.27 38.02 -3.28
CA GLN A 339 -16.59 37.90 -2.64
C GLN A 339 -16.50 37.21 -1.28
N ILE A 340 -17.19 37.76 -0.28
CA ILE A 340 -17.51 37.06 0.97
C ILE A 340 -19.02 36.96 1.11
N ASN A 341 -19.51 35.73 1.18
CA ASN A 341 -20.90 35.43 1.39
C ASN A 341 -21.08 34.65 2.69
N ALA A 342 -21.70 35.26 3.69
CA ALA A 342 -21.99 34.55 4.93
C ALA A 342 -23.07 33.47 4.75
N ASP A 343 -23.81 33.46 3.63
CA ASP A 343 -24.99 32.61 3.41
C ASP A 343 -25.86 32.56 4.67
N ASN A 344 -26.00 31.40 5.32
CA ASN A 344 -26.75 31.24 6.58
C ASN A 344 -25.89 31.34 7.84
N GLY A 345 -24.56 31.38 7.71
CA GLY A 345 -23.60 31.46 8.81
C GLY A 345 -23.35 32.89 9.29
N THR A 346 -22.26 33.10 10.03
CA THR A 346 -21.84 34.42 10.51
C THR A 346 -20.39 34.71 10.14
N VAL A 347 -20.14 35.86 9.49
CA VAL A 347 -18.79 36.40 9.29
C VAL A 347 -18.62 37.65 10.15
N THR A 348 -17.54 37.72 10.92
CA THR A 348 -17.22 38.82 11.83
C THR A 348 -15.92 39.51 11.42
N PHE A 349 -15.94 40.82 11.21
CA PHE A 349 -14.78 41.64 10.84
C PHE A 349 -14.34 42.55 12.00
N SER A 350 -13.70 41.98 13.02
CA SER A 350 -13.37 42.72 14.25
C SER A 350 -12.36 43.84 14.06
N GLY A 351 -11.50 43.76 13.04
CA GLY A 351 -10.57 44.84 12.69
C GLY A 351 -11.16 45.87 11.72
N GLY A 352 -12.44 45.72 11.34
CA GLY A 352 -13.14 46.58 10.38
C GLY A 352 -13.20 45.99 8.96
N LEU A 353 -14.11 46.53 8.16
CA LEU A 353 -14.36 46.13 6.78
C LEU A 353 -14.39 47.36 5.87
N THR A 354 -13.61 47.34 4.81
CA THR A 354 -13.69 48.30 3.70
C THR A 354 -14.13 47.56 2.44
N VAL A 355 -15.25 47.96 1.83
CA VAL A 355 -15.75 47.37 0.59
C VAL A 355 -15.56 48.37 -0.55
N GLY A 356 -14.71 48.01 -1.52
CA GLY A 356 -14.49 48.73 -2.75
C GLY A 356 -15.31 48.13 -3.90
N ALA A 357 -14.64 47.51 -4.87
CA ALA A 357 -15.30 46.94 -6.05
C ALA A 357 -15.87 45.53 -5.85
N GLY A 358 -15.49 44.82 -4.78
CA GLY A 358 -15.97 43.45 -4.53
C GLY A 358 -17.30 43.40 -3.79
N LYS A 359 -17.68 42.21 -3.32
CA LYS A 359 -19.01 41.95 -2.75
C LYS A 359 -18.95 41.32 -1.36
N VAL A 360 -19.78 41.84 -0.46
CA VAL A 360 -20.10 41.18 0.81
C VAL A 360 -21.61 40.98 0.89
N SER A 361 -22.05 39.76 1.18
CA SER A 361 -23.47 39.44 1.32
C SER A 361 -23.74 38.45 2.45
N ALA A 362 -25.00 38.36 2.85
CA ALA A 362 -25.53 37.30 3.70
C ALA A 362 -26.92 36.91 3.18
N ASN A 363 -27.19 35.62 3.02
CA ASN A 363 -28.45 35.07 2.54
C ASN A 363 -29.13 34.27 3.66
N GLY A 364 -29.55 34.97 4.72
CA GLY A 364 -30.17 34.38 5.93
C GLY A 364 -29.25 34.37 7.16
N GLY A 365 -27.95 34.59 6.96
CA GLY A 365 -26.90 34.68 7.97
C GLY A 365 -26.61 36.11 8.41
N LYS A 366 -25.42 36.33 8.97
CA LYS A 366 -25.02 37.62 9.57
C LYS A 366 -23.63 38.06 9.12
N ILE A 367 -23.52 39.35 8.84
CA ILE A 367 -22.24 40.07 8.80
C ILE A 367 -22.15 40.91 10.06
N SER A 368 -21.11 40.70 10.87
CA SER A 368 -20.83 41.48 12.06
C SER A 368 -19.60 42.34 11.82
N LEU A 369 -19.67 43.60 12.22
CA LEU A 369 -18.57 44.56 12.22
C LEU A 369 -18.23 44.92 13.66
#